data_AF-A0A7S1CF29-F1
#
_entry.id   AF-A0A7S1CF29-F1
#
_cell.length_a   1.000
_cell.length_b   1.000
_cell.length_c   1.000
_cell.angle_alpha   90.00
_cell.angle_beta   90.00
_cell.angle_gamma   90.00
#
_symmetry.space_group_name_H-M   'P 1'
#
loop_
_entity.id
_entity.type
_entity.pdbx_description
1 polymer ?
#
loop_
_entity_poly.entity_id
_entity_poly.type
_entity_poly.pdbx_seq_one_letter_code
_entity_poly.pdbx_strand_id
1 'polypeptide(L)'
;VAPPEPLRAPPSSTTMQRIATSVSAAARGARAVRAAGVGPIAAARVAAASFASVAGDAAARTPLTGPSDAYRAGVDKLDAKKANVTAHVSIADDDAKNAATECPFVAAADPALVRASQRESNARSYVRKFPMVIAEADGVTLTDTDGRVYLDCLGCAGTLALGHNHPVVKEALLSYIGGPTPKPLQVLDMASVEKDHFVTKLFEVLPDNLSRVHFCSPAGTDALDAAVKMCKIATGRRTVLAFAGGYHGHGHGTLAMMGNLGAKTPVSGLMPDVHFLPFPYNYRHPFGMEGEEGETAVIRAWEAMLGDDESGVPKPACVVVEAIQGEGGVHPMSPRALRELRRITREHDIPLVIDEVQAGFCRSGDFFAFEHGDIQPDVVCMSKALGGGQPLAVIA
;
A
#
# COMPACT_ATOMS: atom_id res chain seq x y z
N VAL A 1 -35.16 -3.16 -32.06
CA VAL A 1 -34.73 -3.48 -33.44
C VAL A 1 -34.89 -2.24 -34.31
N ALA A 2 -33.75 -1.60 -34.61
CA ALA A 2 -33.44 -0.80 -35.79
C ALA A 2 -31.92 -1.03 -36.05
N PRO A 3 -31.45 -1.02 -37.30
CA PRO A 3 -30.38 -1.91 -37.80
C PRO A 3 -28.93 -1.43 -37.53
N PRO A 4 -27.92 -2.32 -37.64
CA PRO A 4 -26.52 -2.02 -37.35
C PRO A 4 -25.88 -1.14 -38.44
N GLU A 5 -25.04 -0.19 -38.03
CA GLU A 5 -24.24 0.61 -38.96
C GLU A 5 -23.14 -0.23 -39.67
N PRO A 6 -22.83 0.08 -40.95
CA PRO A 6 -21.95 -0.71 -41.80
C PRO A 6 -20.44 -0.53 -41.53
N LEU A 7 -19.69 -1.59 -41.84
CA LEU A 7 -18.24 -1.72 -41.84
C LEU A 7 -17.53 -0.55 -42.55
N ARG A 8 -16.52 0.03 -41.90
CA ARG A 8 -15.65 1.10 -42.44
C ARG A 8 -14.90 0.65 -43.70
N ALA A 9 -14.92 1.52 -44.71
CA ALA A 9 -14.19 1.45 -45.97
C ALA A 9 -12.66 1.49 -45.82
N PRO A 10 -11.88 0.97 -46.79
CA PRO A 10 -10.41 1.00 -46.75
C PRO A 10 -9.86 2.43 -46.85
N PRO A 11 -8.69 2.72 -46.24
CA PRO A 11 -8.09 4.04 -46.31
C PRO A 11 -7.59 4.39 -47.72
N SER A 12 -7.68 5.68 -48.04
CA SER A 12 -7.48 6.37 -49.31
C SER A 12 -6.06 6.28 -49.91
N SER A 13 -5.90 6.73 -51.17
CA SER A 13 -4.62 6.87 -51.91
C SER A 13 -3.51 7.62 -51.16
N THR A 14 -3.86 8.36 -50.11
CA THR A 14 -2.97 9.03 -49.16
C THR A 14 -2.16 8.05 -48.29
N THR A 15 -2.64 6.84 -48.06
CA THR A 15 -1.93 5.76 -47.35
C THR A 15 -0.86 5.10 -48.23
N MET A 16 -1.11 4.97 -49.54
CA MET A 16 -0.09 4.52 -50.49
C MET A 16 1.04 5.55 -50.68
N GLN A 17 0.74 6.86 -50.58
CA GLN A 17 1.79 7.89 -50.58
C GLN A 17 2.69 7.82 -49.35
N ARG A 18 2.15 7.51 -48.15
CA ARG A 18 2.94 7.36 -46.91
C ARG A 18 3.94 6.18 -46.96
N ILE A 19 3.60 5.11 -47.68
CA ILE A 19 4.50 3.96 -47.91
C ILE A 19 5.65 4.32 -48.87
N ALA A 20 5.41 5.17 -49.87
CA ALA A 20 6.48 5.65 -50.74
C ALA A 20 7.45 6.60 -50.00
N THR A 21 6.94 7.44 -49.08
CA THR A 21 7.78 8.34 -48.27
C THR A 21 8.66 7.60 -47.27
N SER A 22 8.19 6.48 -46.70
CA SER A 22 8.98 5.67 -45.75
C SER A 22 10.13 4.91 -46.43
N VAL A 23 9.93 4.42 -47.66
CA VAL A 23 10.99 3.78 -48.47
C VAL A 23 12.07 4.79 -48.89
N SER A 24 11.70 6.04 -49.18
CA SER A 24 12.65 7.13 -49.46
C SER A 24 13.44 7.57 -48.22
N ALA A 25 12.83 7.53 -47.03
CA ALA A 25 13.50 7.83 -45.76
C ALA A 25 14.53 6.76 -45.36
N ALA A 26 14.20 5.47 -45.58
CA ALA A 26 15.11 4.36 -45.35
C ALA A 26 16.38 4.43 -46.23
N ALA A 27 16.22 4.82 -47.51
CA ALA A 27 17.35 4.99 -48.43
C ALA A 27 18.27 6.18 -48.04
N ARG A 28 17.71 7.25 -47.46
CA ARG A 28 18.50 8.39 -46.93
C ARG A 28 19.24 8.03 -45.64
N GLY A 29 18.61 7.27 -44.72
CA GLY A 29 19.25 6.79 -43.49
C GLY A 29 20.43 5.86 -43.77
N ALA A 30 20.29 4.94 -44.71
CA ALA A 30 21.37 4.03 -45.10
C ALA A 30 22.59 4.74 -45.72
N ARG A 31 22.39 5.86 -46.44
CA ARG A 31 23.48 6.68 -46.98
C ARG A 31 24.21 7.49 -45.89
N ALA A 32 23.49 7.99 -44.89
CA ALA A 32 24.06 8.74 -43.78
C ALA A 32 24.91 7.86 -42.84
N VAL A 33 24.45 6.63 -42.56
CA VAL A 33 25.19 5.67 -41.70
C VAL A 33 26.48 5.18 -42.36
N ARG A 34 26.51 5.07 -43.70
CA ARG A 34 27.73 4.72 -44.46
C ARG A 34 28.77 5.85 -44.49
N ALA A 35 28.35 7.11 -44.35
CA ALA A 35 29.24 8.26 -44.31
C ALA A 35 29.89 8.48 -42.92
N ALA A 36 29.34 7.87 -41.86
CA ALA A 36 29.76 8.07 -40.47
C ALA A 36 30.67 6.96 -39.90
N GLY A 37 31.06 5.96 -40.71
CA GLY A 37 32.07 4.95 -40.30
C GLY A 37 31.67 4.02 -39.16
N VAL A 38 30.39 3.86 -38.83
CA VAL A 38 29.91 3.00 -37.73
C VAL A 38 29.85 1.53 -38.16
N GLY A 39 30.43 0.65 -37.34
CA GLY A 39 30.60 -0.77 -37.63
C GLY A 39 29.32 -1.63 -37.66
N PRO A 40 29.38 -2.85 -38.26
CA PRO A 40 28.22 -3.57 -38.79
C PRO A 40 27.23 -4.15 -37.76
N ILE A 41 27.59 -4.25 -36.48
CA ILE A 41 26.73 -4.86 -35.43
C ILE A 41 25.76 -3.82 -34.83
N ALA A 42 26.11 -2.52 -34.90
CA ALA A 42 25.26 -1.42 -34.43
C ALA A 42 24.17 -1.02 -35.46
N ALA A 43 24.37 -1.32 -36.75
CA ALA A 43 23.36 -1.10 -37.79
C ALA A 43 22.25 -2.17 -37.80
N ALA A 44 22.54 -3.40 -37.34
CA ALA A 44 21.59 -4.51 -37.35
C ALA A 44 20.52 -4.43 -36.24
N ARG A 45 20.79 -3.73 -35.13
CA ARG A 45 19.81 -3.52 -34.04
C ARG A 45 18.80 -2.40 -34.31
N VAL A 46 19.14 -1.45 -35.20
CA VAL A 46 18.28 -0.31 -35.54
C VAL A 46 17.31 -0.63 -36.70
N ALA A 47 17.57 -1.68 -37.48
CA ALA A 47 16.71 -2.13 -38.59
C ALA A 47 15.69 -3.22 -38.19
N ALA A 48 15.85 -3.89 -37.05
CA ALA A 48 15.00 -5.03 -36.65
C ALA A 48 13.70 -4.63 -35.93
N ALA A 49 13.51 -3.35 -35.60
CA ALA A 49 12.28 -2.83 -34.95
C ALA A 49 11.20 -2.38 -35.96
N SER A 50 11.21 -2.88 -37.19
CA SER A 50 10.22 -2.50 -38.22
C SER A 50 9.82 -3.66 -39.12
N PHE A 51 9.54 -4.84 -38.57
CA PHE A 51 8.79 -5.88 -39.28
C PHE A 51 8.06 -6.76 -38.27
N ALA A 52 6.75 -6.57 -38.14
CA ALA A 52 5.87 -7.57 -37.59
C ALA A 52 4.85 -7.97 -38.67
N SER A 53 4.75 -9.29 -38.91
CA SER A 53 3.54 -10.07 -39.24
C SER A 53 3.50 -10.88 -40.55
N VAL A 54 3.00 -12.13 -40.39
CA VAL A 54 2.08 -12.94 -41.23
C VAL A 54 2.60 -14.32 -41.71
N ALA A 55 1.76 -15.35 -41.46
CA ALA A 55 1.76 -16.79 -41.83
C ALA A 55 2.72 -17.69 -41.02
N GLY A 56 2.33 -18.75 -40.31
CA GLY A 56 1.14 -19.61 -40.30
C GLY A 56 1.57 -21.06 -40.59
N ASP A 57 1.83 -21.89 -39.56
CA ASP A 57 1.22 -23.22 -39.35
C ASP A 57 1.84 -23.99 -38.17
N ALA A 58 1.05 -24.92 -37.63
CA ALA A 58 1.24 -25.64 -36.38
C ALA A 58 2.48 -26.57 -36.31
N ALA A 59 3.15 -26.57 -35.15
CA ALA A 59 3.96 -27.70 -34.69
C ALA A 59 3.90 -27.82 -33.15
N ALA A 60 3.33 -28.94 -32.71
CA ALA A 60 3.36 -29.57 -31.39
C ALA A 60 3.94 -28.77 -30.20
N ARG A 61 3.06 -28.36 -29.29
CA ARG A 61 3.42 -28.02 -27.91
C ARG A 61 3.80 -29.30 -27.16
N THR A 62 5.09 -29.55 -27.01
CA THR A 62 5.62 -30.45 -25.98
C THR A 62 5.70 -29.66 -24.66
N PRO A 63 5.27 -30.20 -23.51
CA PRO A 63 5.45 -29.51 -22.23
C PRO A 63 6.95 -29.46 -21.92
N LEU A 64 7.51 -28.27 -21.72
CA LEU A 64 8.85 -28.11 -21.19
C LEU A 64 8.84 -28.62 -19.74
N THR A 65 9.40 -29.80 -19.54
CA THR A 65 9.67 -30.40 -18.24
C THR A 65 10.76 -29.59 -17.54
N GLY A 66 10.37 -29.00 -16.40
CA GLY A 66 11.13 -28.65 -15.20
C GLY A 66 12.64 -28.31 -15.26
N PRO A 67 13.10 -27.21 -14.63
CA PRO A 67 14.52 -26.92 -14.49
C PRO A 67 15.13 -27.69 -13.31
N SER A 68 15.55 -28.94 -13.53
CA SER A 68 16.49 -29.64 -12.62
C SER A 68 17.96 -29.46 -13.01
N ASP A 69 18.25 -28.83 -14.15
CA ASP A 69 19.60 -28.91 -14.74
C ASP A 69 20.39 -27.59 -14.66
N ALA A 70 19.75 -26.48 -14.28
CA ALA A 70 20.44 -25.20 -14.03
C ALA A 70 21.07 -25.12 -12.62
N TYR A 71 20.59 -25.92 -11.66
CA TYR A 71 21.16 -25.99 -10.30
C TYR A 71 22.43 -26.85 -10.25
N ARG A 72 22.55 -27.88 -11.10
CA ARG A 72 23.72 -28.77 -11.11
C ARG A 72 24.92 -28.26 -11.92
N ALA A 73 24.74 -27.24 -12.75
CA ALA A 73 25.84 -26.65 -13.52
C ALA A 73 26.62 -25.52 -12.80
N GLY A 74 26.21 -25.14 -11.58
CA GLY A 74 26.85 -24.07 -10.80
C GLY A 74 27.66 -24.52 -9.59
N VAL A 75 27.71 -25.83 -9.30
CA VAL A 75 28.39 -26.36 -8.09
C VAL A 75 29.65 -27.17 -8.42
N ASP A 76 29.84 -27.60 -9.66
CA ASP A 76 31.07 -28.26 -10.11
C ASP A 76 31.89 -27.36 -11.02
N LYS A 77 32.82 -26.61 -10.38
CA LYS A 77 33.96 -25.82 -10.90
C LYS A 77 33.96 -24.37 -10.40
N LEU A 78 34.16 -24.21 -9.09
CA LEU A 78 34.79 -23.01 -8.56
C LEU A 78 35.98 -23.45 -7.72
N ASP A 79 37.15 -23.27 -8.31
CA ASP A 79 38.45 -23.44 -7.67
C ASP A 79 38.48 -22.68 -6.34
N ALA A 80 38.74 -23.43 -5.28
CA ALA A 80 39.02 -22.91 -3.96
C ALA A 80 40.38 -22.19 -3.97
N LYS A 81 40.40 -20.89 -4.34
CA LYS A 81 41.33 -19.87 -3.79
C LYS A 81 41.14 -18.51 -4.46
N LYS A 82 40.79 -17.55 -3.59
CA LYS A 82 40.82 -16.08 -3.74
C LYS A 82 39.54 -15.40 -4.26
N ALA A 83 39.10 -14.44 -3.44
CA ALA A 83 38.19 -13.32 -3.70
C ALA A 83 36.68 -13.51 -3.44
N ASN A 84 36.30 -13.10 -2.23
CA ASN A 84 35.22 -12.15 -1.89
C ASN A 84 33.74 -12.51 -2.13
N VAL A 85 33.09 -12.74 -0.97
CA VAL A 85 31.72 -12.31 -0.62
C VAL A 85 30.61 -12.81 -1.56
N THR A 86 30.22 -14.07 -1.38
CA THR A 86 28.86 -14.52 -1.67
C THR A 86 27.90 -13.83 -0.71
N ALA A 87 27.25 -12.76 -1.18
CA ALA A 87 26.11 -12.17 -0.49
C ALA A 87 24.94 -13.17 -0.54
N HIS A 88 24.83 -13.98 0.50
CA HIS A 88 23.64 -14.77 0.78
C HIS A 88 22.47 -13.80 1.01
N VAL A 89 21.54 -13.70 0.06
CA VAL A 89 20.20 -13.18 0.34
C VAL A 89 19.46 -14.33 1.00
N SER A 90 19.49 -14.39 2.34
CA SER A 90 18.98 -15.53 3.09
C SER A 90 17.46 -15.65 2.95
N ILE A 91 17.02 -16.83 2.50
CA ILE A 91 15.78 -17.44 2.99
C ILE A 91 16.21 -18.30 4.18
N ALA A 92 16.38 -17.68 5.34
CA ALA A 92 16.45 -18.35 6.64
C ALA A 92 16.26 -17.30 7.72
N ASP A 93 15.14 -17.37 8.43
CA ASP A 93 15.15 -17.74 9.85
C ASP A 93 13.77 -18.31 10.24
N ASP A 94 13.81 -19.46 10.92
CA ASP A 94 12.76 -20.22 11.64
C ASP A 94 11.69 -21.07 10.95
N ASP A 95 11.53 -21.05 9.62
CA ASP A 95 10.60 -22.00 8.93
C ASP A 95 11.30 -23.24 8.31
N ALA A 96 12.54 -23.52 8.69
CA ALA A 96 13.36 -24.63 8.15
C ALA A 96 12.80 -26.06 8.41
N LYS A 97 11.60 -26.19 8.99
CA LYS A 97 10.88 -27.47 9.10
C LYS A 97 9.82 -27.70 8.01
N ASN A 98 9.49 -26.69 7.20
CA ASN A 98 8.63 -26.86 6.03
C ASN A 98 9.46 -26.75 4.75
N ALA A 99 10.20 -27.82 4.46
CA ALA A 99 10.63 -28.08 3.09
C ALA A 99 9.37 -28.15 2.19
N ALA A 100 9.39 -27.41 1.08
CA ALA A 100 8.35 -27.31 0.03
C ALA A 100 7.32 -26.18 0.17
N THR A 101 7.78 -24.94 -0.04
CA THR A 101 7.06 -24.01 -0.94
C THR A 101 8.08 -23.05 -1.56
N GLU A 102 8.87 -23.55 -2.52
CA GLU A 102 9.58 -22.66 -3.44
C GLU A 102 8.51 -21.93 -4.26
N CYS A 103 8.38 -20.62 -4.08
CA CYS A 103 7.56 -19.81 -4.96
C CYS A 103 8.22 -19.86 -6.35
N PRO A 104 7.59 -20.44 -7.39
CA PRO A 104 8.26 -20.82 -8.64
C PRO A 104 8.72 -19.64 -9.52
N PHE A 105 8.65 -18.42 -9.00
CA PHE A 105 8.81 -17.17 -9.75
C PHE A 105 9.88 -16.23 -9.18
N VAL A 106 10.71 -16.68 -8.23
CA VAL A 106 11.73 -15.83 -7.60
C VAL A 106 12.84 -15.43 -8.59
N ALA A 107 12.94 -14.15 -8.89
CA ALA A 107 13.98 -13.55 -9.73
C ALA A 107 15.29 -13.32 -8.95
N ALA A 108 15.76 -14.32 -8.18
CA ALA A 108 16.91 -14.16 -7.26
C ALA A 108 18.22 -13.68 -7.91
N ALA A 109 18.30 -13.64 -9.25
CA ALA A 109 19.46 -13.17 -10.01
C ALA A 109 19.32 -11.75 -10.59
N ASP A 110 18.21 -11.01 -10.38
CA ASP A 110 18.09 -9.65 -10.91
C ASP A 110 19.15 -8.72 -10.28
N PRO A 111 20.02 -8.07 -11.09
CA PRO A 111 21.06 -7.17 -10.58
C PRO A 111 20.52 -6.03 -9.70
N ALA A 112 19.28 -5.59 -9.90
CA ALA A 112 18.64 -4.59 -9.05
C ALA A 112 18.35 -5.13 -7.64
N LEU A 113 17.87 -6.38 -7.51
CA LEU A 113 17.66 -7.01 -6.21
C LEU A 113 18.98 -7.22 -5.46
N VAL A 114 20.05 -7.58 -6.16
CA VAL A 114 21.40 -7.68 -5.57
C VAL A 114 21.89 -6.32 -5.08
N ARG A 115 21.75 -5.26 -5.88
CA ARG A 115 22.13 -3.92 -5.43
C ARG A 115 21.28 -3.46 -4.24
N ALA A 116 19.98 -3.73 -4.26
CA ALA A 116 19.08 -3.40 -3.17
C ALA A 116 19.49 -4.14 -1.89
N SER A 117 19.82 -5.44 -1.96
CA SER A 117 20.26 -6.21 -0.79
C SER A 117 21.56 -5.67 -0.18
N GLN A 118 22.46 -5.12 -1.01
CA GLN A 118 23.74 -4.55 -0.57
C GLN A 118 23.64 -3.11 -0.03
N ARG A 119 22.68 -2.31 -0.53
CA ARG A 119 22.64 -0.86 -0.28
C ARG A 119 21.55 -0.41 0.69
N GLU A 120 20.45 -1.14 0.77
CA GLU A 120 19.30 -0.74 1.57
C GLU A 120 19.21 -1.54 2.88
N SER A 121 18.64 -0.92 3.92
CA SER A 121 18.48 -1.51 5.26
C SER A 121 17.76 -2.86 5.25
N ASN A 122 18.02 -3.71 6.25
CA ASN A 122 17.29 -4.95 6.47
C ASN A 122 15.82 -4.73 6.92
N ALA A 123 15.44 -3.48 7.24
CA ALA A 123 14.08 -3.06 7.58
C ALA A 123 13.10 -3.00 6.37
N ARG A 124 13.29 -3.87 5.38
CA ARG A 124 12.45 -3.96 4.18
C ARG A 124 11.68 -5.27 4.17
N SER A 125 10.36 -5.21 4.30
CA SER A 125 9.55 -6.43 4.43
C SER A 125 9.16 -7.03 3.08
N TYR A 126 8.58 -6.24 2.17
CA TYR A 126 7.95 -6.76 0.96
C TYR A 126 8.95 -7.32 -0.06
N VAL A 127 10.02 -6.59 -0.40
CA VAL A 127 11.02 -7.06 -1.38
C VAL A 127 11.76 -8.34 -0.94
N ARG A 128 11.81 -8.61 0.38
CA ARG A 128 12.39 -9.85 0.92
C ARG A 128 11.44 -11.04 0.79
N LYS A 129 10.13 -10.81 0.90
CA LYS A 129 9.08 -11.84 0.74
C LYS A 129 8.69 -12.06 -0.72
N PHE A 130 8.74 -10.99 -1.50
CA PHE A 130 8.43 -10.93 -2.93
C PHE A 130 9.65 -10.37 -3.69
N PRO A 131 10.71 -11.18 -3.88
CA PRO A 131 11.94 -10.76 -4.57
C PRO A 131 11.70 -10.65 -6.09
N MET A 132 10.99 -9.61 -6.48
CA MET A 132 10.69 -9.22 -7.87
C MET A 132 10.91 -7.73 -8.07
N VAL A 133 11.23 -7.32 -9.29
CA VAL A 133 11.42 -5.92 -9.64
C VAL A 133 10.27 -5.50 -10.55
N ILE A 134 9.41 -4.63 -10.05
CA ILE A 134 8.28 -4.11 -10.82
C ILE A 134 8.77 -3.04 -11.80
N ALA A 135 8.47 -3.22 -13.08
CA ALA A 135 8.86 -2.32 -14.16
C ALA A 135 7.70 -1.41 -14.58
N GLU A 136 6.47 -1.94 -14.64
CA GLU A 136 5.29 -1.21 -15.08
C GLU A 136 4.10 -1.52 -14.18
N ALA A 137 3.17 -0.57 -14.08
CA ALA A 137 1.94 -0.73 -13.32
C ALA A 137 0.81 0.10 -13.93
N ASP A 138 -0.36 -0.51 -14.17
CA ASP A 138 -1.54 0.16 -14.71
C ASP A 138 -2.81 -0.48 -14.14
N GLY A 139 -3.73 0.33 -13.63
CA GLY A 139 -4.93 -0.14 -12.94
C GLY A 139 -4.59 -1.10 -11.80
N VAL A 140 -4.99 -2.36 -11.91
CA VAL A 140 -4.73 -3.41 -10.90
C VAL A 140 -3.62 -4.36 -11.31
N THR A 141 -2.81 -3.99 -12.31
CA THR A 141 -1.87 -4.90 -12.96
C THR A 141 -0.45 -4.40 -12.78
N LEU A 142 0.47 -5.32 -12.42
CA LEU A 142 1.91 -5.07 -12.31
C LEU A 142 2.63 -5.93 -13.33
N THR A 143 3.64 -5.37 -14.00
CA THR A 143 4.56 -6.12 -14.86
C THR A 143 5.96 -6.04 -14.29
N ASP A 144 6.62 -7.18 -14.07
CA ASP A 144 8.01 -7.23 -13.61
C ASP A 144 9.03 -7.09 -14.75
N THR A 145 10.32 -7.01 -14.41
CA THR A 145 11.44 -6.91 -15.36
C THR A 145 11.62 -8.15 -16.24
N ASP A 146 11.05 -9.30 -15.85
CA ASP A 146 11.01 -10.53 -16.63
C ASP A 146 9.80 -10.58 -17.60
N GLY A 147 8.94 -9.55 -17.56
CA GLY A 147 7.73 -9.44 -18.37
C GLY A 147 6.54 -10.24 -17.83
N ARG A 148 6.61 -10.74 -16.59
CA ARG A 148 5.48 -11.42 -15.96
C ARG A 148 4.48 -10.41 -15.43
N VAL A 149 3.22 -10.77 -15.56
CA VAL A 149 2.09 -9.92 -15.22
C VAL A 149 1.37 -10.47 -13.99
N TYR A 150 1.12 -9.60 -13.01
CA TYR A 150 0.49 -9.93 -11.74
C TYR A 150 -0.74 -9.06 -11.51
N LEU A 151 -1.74 -9.62 -10.83
CA LEU A 151 -2.82 -8.83 -10.24
C LEU A 151 -2.35 -8.27 -8.89
N ASP A 152 -2.41 -6.95 -8.72
CA ASP A 152 -2.12 -6.27 -7.46
C ASP A 152 -3.32 -6.35 -6.50
N CYS A 153 -3.40 -7.47 -5.79
CA CYS A 153 -4.40 -7.66 -4.74
C CYS A 153 -4.05 -6.91 -3.45
N LEU A 154 -2.87 -6.30 -3.34
CA LEU A 154 -2.45 -5.57 -2.15
C LEU A 154 -2.81 -4.08 -2.24
N GLY A 155 -2.72 -3.49 -3.43
CA GLY A 155 -3.05 -2.09 -3.70
C GLY A 155 -2.31 -1.12 -2.78
N CYS A 156 -1.06 -1.44 -2.44
CA CYS A 156 -0.25 -0.74 -1.43
C CYS A 156 -0.99 -0.60 -0.08
N ALA A 157 -1.49 -1.74 0.46
CA ALA A 157 -2.26 -1.81 1.70
C ALA A 157 -3.47 -0.85 1.71
N GLY A 158 -4.19 -0.81 0.59
CA GLY A 158 -5.40 0.02 0.42
C GLY A 158 -5.15 1.45 -0.08
N THR A 159 -3.91 1.91 -0.19
CA THR A 159 -3.54 3.26 -0.66
C THR A 159 -4.01 3.55 -2.08
N LEU A 160 -3.95 2.55 -2.97
CA LEU A 160 -4.29 2.71 -4.38
C LEU A 160 -5.75 2.35 -4.63
N ALA A 161 -6.68 3.14 -4.05
CA ALA A 161 -8.12 2.92 -4.21
C ALA A 161 -8.60 2.92 -5.67
N LEU A 162 -7.97 3.75 -6.52
CA LEU A 162 -8.26 3.85 -7.95
C LEU A 162 -7.32 3.02 -8.83
N GLY A 163 -6.39 2.28 -8.23
CA GLY A 163 -5.32 1.58 -8.94
C GLY A 163 -4.16 2.47 -9.39
N HIS A 164 -3.19 1.85 -10.04
CA HIS A 164 -1.99 2.50 -10.59
C HIS A 164 -2.35 3.40 -11.79
N ASN A 165 -1.69 4.55 -11.89
CA ASN A 165 -1.78 5.47 -13.04
C ASN A 165 -3.21 5.89 -13.46
N HIS A 166 -4.16 5.91 -12.53
CA HIS A 166 -5.55 6.28 -12.83
C HIS A 166 -5.61 7.66 -13.55
N PRO A 167 -6.30 7.77 -14.71
CA PRO A 167 -6.25 8.97 -15.56
C PRO A 167 -6.58 10.28 -14.81
N VAL A 168 -7.57 10.25 -13.93
CA VAL A 168 -7.99 11.43 -13.14
C VAL A 168 -6.86 11.94 -12.22
N VAL A 169 -6.16 11.04 -11.54
CA VAL A 169 -5.06 11.43 -10.63
C VAL A 169 -3.86 11.91 -11.45
N LYS A 170 -3.54 11.18 -12.52
CA LYS A 170 -2.42 11.52 -13.42
C LYS A 170 -2.61 12.89 -14.05
N GLU A 171 -3.80 13.18 -14.56
CA GLU A 171 -4.12 14.48 -15.16
C GLU A 171 -4.03 15.61 -14.13
N ALA A 172 -4.56 15.40 -12.91
CA ALA A 172 -4.48 16.39 -11.84
C ALA A 172 -3.02 16.75 -11.50
N LEU A 173 -2.14 15.75 -11.39
CA LEU A 173 -0.71 15.97 -11.13
C LEU A 173 0.01 16.68 -12.28
N LEU A 174 -0.24 16.25 -13.52
CA LEU A 174 0.37 16.86 -14.71
C LEU A 174 -0.08 18.31 -14.89
N SER A 175 -1.36 18.60 -14.65
CA SER A 175 -1.89 19.97 -14.69
C SER A 175 -1.29 20.85 -13.60
N TYR A 176 -1.11 20.30 -12.38
CA TYR A 176 -0.51 21.02 -11.27
C TYR A 176 0.95 21.41 -11.54
N ILE A 177 1.77 20.46 -12.03
CA ILE A 177 3.22 20.64 -12.18
C ILE A 177 3.57 21.28 -13.53
N GLY A 178 2.87 20.90 -14.60
CA GLY A 178 3.15 21.32 -15.98
C GLY A 178 2.28 22.46 -16.48
N GLY A 179 1.38 23.00 -15.64
CA GLY A 179 0.51 24.12 -15.99
C GLY A 179 1.26 25.40 -16.34
N PRO A 180 0.62 26.34 -17.06
CA PRO A 180 1.24 27.60 -17.49
C PRO A 180 1.57 28.55 -16.31
N THR A 181 0.95 28.32 -15.16
CA THR A 181 1.18 29.08 -13.93
C THR A 181 1.94 28.20 -12.94
N PRO A 182 3.18 28.56 -12.56
CA PRO A 182 3.92 27.83 -11.53
C PRO A 182 3.17 27.82 -10.20
N LYS A 183 3.05 26.65 -9.59
CA LYS A 183 2.37 26.44 -8.30
C LYS A 183 3.35 26.06 -7.18
N PRO A 184 3.06 26.40 -5.91
CA PRO A 184 3.95 26.08 -4.80
C PRO A 184 4.06 24.57 -4.58
N LEU A 185 5.26 23.99 -4.64
CA LEU A 185 5.44 22.56 -4.31
C LEU A 185 5.49 22.31 -2.80
N GLN A 186 6.06 23.24 -2.03
CA GLN A 186 6.14 23.20 -0.57
C GLN A 186 6.13 24.62 0.00
N VAL A 187 5.25 24.88 0.98
CA VAL A 187 5.11 26.19 1.64
C VAL A 187 4.80 26.06 3.14
N LEU A 188 5.33 25.02 3.81
CA LEU A 188 5.03 24.72 5.21
C LEU A 188 3.51 24.71 5.47
N ASP A 189 3.03 25.46 6.46
CA ASP A 189 1.63 25.54 6.87
C ASP A 189 0.83 26.65 6.17
N MET A 190 1.45 27.39 5.25
CA MET A 190 0.81 28.48 4.51
C MET A 190 -0.44 28.00 3.75
N ALA A 191 -1.37 28.92 3.54
CA ALA A 191 -2.53 28.66 2.71
C ALA A 191 -2.14 28.55 1.22
N SER A 192 -2.82 27.68 0.49
CA SER A 192 -2.79 27.60 -0.97
C SER A 192 -4.19 27.32 -1.49
N VAL A 193 -4.43 27.62 -2.77
CA VAL A 193 -5.71 27.37 -3.42
C VAL A 193 -6.05 25.87 -3.38
N GLU A 194 -5.05 25.01 -3.56
CA GLU A 194 -5.24 23.56 -3.57
C GLU A 194 -5.48 23.00 -2.17
N LYS A 195 -4.83 23.57 -1.14
CA LYS A 195 -5.12 23.22 0.25
C LYS A 195 -6.55 23.59 0.62
N ASP A 196 -7.01 24.79 0.23
CA ASP A 196 -8.38 25.24 0.47
C ASP A 196 -9.42 24.36 -0.23
N HIS A 197 -9.21 24.05 -1.52
CA HIS A 197 -10.09 23.14 -2.26
C HIS A 197 -10.13 21.74 -1.66
N PHE A 198 -8.96 21.19 -1.29
CA PHE A 198 -8.88 19.88 -0.65
C PHE A 198 -9.61 19.86 0.68
N VAL A 199 -9.37 20.85 1.55
CA VAL A 199 -10.04 20.95 2.85
C VAL A 199 -11.54 21.06 2.66
N THR A 200 -12.00 21.93 1.76
CA THR A 200 -13.43 22.09 1.43
C THR A 200 -14.06 20.76 1.01
N LYS A 201 -13.40 20.00 0.13
CA LYS A 201 -13.87 18.67 -0.30
C LYS A 201 -13.85 17.63 0.80
N LEU A 202 -12.85 17.66 1.67
CA LEU A 202 -12.79 16.75 2.81
C LEU A 202 -13.96 17.00 3.77
N PHE A 203 -14.32 18.25 4.03
CA PHE A 203 -15.48 18.59 4.87
C PHE A 203 -16.84 18.16 4.29
N GLU A 204 -16.94 17.85 2.99
CA GLU A 204 -18.17 17.28 2.41
C GLU A 204 -18.44 15.84 2.84
N VAL A 205 -17.41 15.11 3.31
CA VAL A 205 -17.52 13.70 3.69
C VAL A 205 -17.29 13.46 5.18
N LEU A 206 -16.70 14.41 5.90
CA LEU A 206 -16.50 14.28 7.34
C LEU A 206 -17.84 14.32 8.10
N PRO A 207 -17.95 13.60 9.23
CA PRO A 207 -19.08 13.77 10.16
C PRO A 207 -19.24 15.22 10.63
N ASP A 208 -20.49 15.66 10.82
CA ASP A 208 -20.84 17.04 11.20
C ASP A 208 -20.18 17.53 12.50
N ASN A 209 -19.82 16.61 13.41
CA ASN A 209 -19.17 16.96 14.66
C ASN A 209 -17.67 17.28 14.52
N LEU A 210 -17.04 16.92 13.40
CA LEU A 210 -15.63 17.19 13.13
C LEU A 210 -15.51 18.51 12.36
N SER A 211 -14.92 19.51 13.01
CA SER A 211 -14.96 20.90 12.53
C SER A 211 -13.60 21.46 12.14
N ARG A 212 -12.51 20.72 12.30
CA ARG A 212 -11.13 21.16 12.04
C ARG A 212 -10.36 20.03 11.38
N VAL A 213 -9.28 20.39 10.68
CA VAL A 213 -8.36 19.43 10.06
C VAL A 213 -6.94 19.88 10.37
N HIS A 214 -6.08 18.93 10.73
CA HIS A 214 -4.65 19.15 10.90
C HIS A 214 -3.86 18.26 9.91
N PHE A 215 -3.00 18.90 9.12
CA PHE A 215 -2.11 18.20 8.19
C PHE A 215 -0.86 17.71 8.91
N CYS A 216 -0.55 16.43 8.70
CA CYS A 216 0.59 15.77 9.33
C CYS A 216 1.72 15.54 8.32
N SER A 217 2.89 15.10 8.83
CA SER A 217 3.85 14.40 7.97
C SER A 217 3.13 13.24 7.26
N PRO A 218 3.53 12.87 6.03
CA PRO A 218 2.63 12.22 5.08
C PRO A 218 2.50 10.70 5.29
N ALA A 219 2.41 10.23 6.54
CA ALA A 219 2.14 8.85 6.88
C ALA A 219 1.08 8.73 7.99
N GLY A 220 0.34 7.61 7.99
CA GLY A 220 -0.63 7.30 9.05
C GLY A 220 -0.02 7.30 10.45
N THR A 221 1.25 6.86 10.58
CA THR A 221 2.03 6.97 11.82
C THR A 221 2.00 8.39 12.41
N ASP A 222 2.21 9.40 11.56
CA ASP A 222 2.27 10.80 12.00
C ASP A 222 0.88 11.34 12.37
N ALA A 223 -0.16 10.89 11.67
CA ALA A 223 -1.55 11.19 12.03
C ALA A 223 -1.90 10.63 13.41
N LEU A 224 -1.54 9.37 13.70
CA LEU A 224 -1.80 8.73 14.99
C LEU A 224 -1.02 9.40 16.11
N ASP A 225 0.26 9.73 15.90
CA ASP A 225 1.05 10.49 16.88
C ASP A 225 0.45 11.89 17.14
N ALA A 226 -0.03 12.57 16.09
CA ALA A 226 -0.70 13.86 16.22
C ALA A 226 -2.03 13.78 16.98
N ALA A 227 -2.87 12.77 16.69
CA ALA A 227 -4.13 12.52 17.39
C ALA A 227 -3.91 12.24 18.87
N VAL A 228 -2.97 11.35 19.21
CA VAL A 228 -2.62 11.04 20.61
C VAL A 228 -2.11 12.28 21.34
N LYS A 229 -1.22 13.07 20.72
CA LYS A 229 -0.73 14.32 21.31
C LYS A 229 -1.87 15.30 21.55
N MET A 230 -2.77 15.49 20.58
CA MET A 230 -3.93 16.37 20.73
C MET A 230 -4.80 15.92 21.91
N CYS A 231 -5.12 14.62 22.00
CA CYS A 231 -5.93 14.07 23.08
C CYS A 231 -5.27 14.25 24.45
N LYS A 232 -3.97 14.01 24.57
CA LYS A 232 -3.22 14.23 25.82
C LYS A 232 -3.20 15.71 26.22
N ILE A 233 -3.01 16.62 25.28
CA ILE A 233 -3.05 18.07 25.54
C ILE A 233 -4.45 18.51 25.98
N ALA A 234 -5.49 18.07 25.27
CA ALA A 234 -6.86 18.49 25.53
C ALA A 234 -7.38 17.96 26.88
N THR A 235 -7.03 16.72 27.23
CA THR A 235 -7.53 16.07 28.46
C THR A 235 -6.62 16.28 29.67
N GLY A 236 -5.34 16.63 29.47
CA GLY A 236 -4.31 16.63 30.51
C GLY A 236 -3.93 15.23 31.01
N ARG A 237 -4.40 14.17 30.33
CA ARG A 237 -4.18 12.76 30.72
C ARG A 237 -3.04 12.15 29.91
N ARG A 238 -2.45 11.06 30.42
CA ARG A 238 -1.29 10.40 29.81
C ARG A 238 -1.58 9.03 29.19
N THR A 239 -2.55 8.32 29.74
CA THR A 239 -2.88 6.94 29.39
C THR A 239 -3.53 6.86 28.01
N VAL A 240 -3.18 5.86 27.22
CA VAL A 240 -3.81 5.58 25.91
C VAL A 240 -4.27 4.12 25.90
N LEU A 241 -5.49 3.87 25.44
CA LEU A 241 -5.95 2.51 25.19
C LEU A 241 -5.88 2.19 23.70
N ALA A 242 -5.36 1.03 23.37
CA ALA A 242 -5.37 0.43 22.04
C ALA A 242 -5.98 -0.97 22.10
N PHE A 243 -6.07 -1.66 20.98
CA PHE A 243 -6.68 -2.99 20.91
C PHE A 243 -5.67 -4.08 20.55
N ALA A 244 -5.84 -5.26 21.15
CA ALA A 244 -5.11 -6.45 20.72
C ALA A 244 -5.34 -6.68 19.22
N GLY A 245 -4.27 -7.00 18.48
CA GLY A 245 -4.31 -7.13 17.01
C GLY A 245 -4.21 -5.82 16.22
N GLY A 246 -4.31 -4.64 16.85
CA GLY A 246 -4.30 -3.35 16.15
C GLY A 246 -2.95 -3.00 15.50
N TYR A 247 -3.01 -2.23 14.42
CA TYR A 247 -1.85 -1.70 13.69
C TYR A 247 -1.97 -0.19 13.52
N HIS A 248 -1.15 0.56 14.26
CA HIS A 248 -1.24 2.04 14.31
C HIS A 248 0.00 2.76 13.81
N GLY A 249 1.00 2.04 13.31
CA GLY A 249 2.23 2.62 12.75
C GLY A 249 3.52 2.04 13.33
N HIS A 250 4.65 2.54 12.81
CA HIS A 250 6.00 2.09 13.16
C HIS A 250 6.87 3.20 13.80
N GLY A 251 6.30 4.37 14.06
CA GLY A 251 6.95 5.42 14.86
C GLY A 251 7.01 5.01 16.33
N HIS A 252 7.94 5.57 17.10
CA HIS A 252 8.18 5.14 18.48
C HIS A 252 6.93 5.23 19.40
N GLY A 253 6.07 6.23 19.17
CA GLY A 253 4.78 6.37 19.85
C GLY A 253 3.75 5.35 19.37
N THR A 254 3.42 5.40 18.09
CA THR A 254 2.49 4.45 17.44
C THR A 254 2.83 2.98 17.59
N LEU A 255 4.12 2.61 17.59
CA LEU A 255 4.58 1.23 17.79
C LEU A 255 4.26 0.73 19.21
N ALA A 256 4.16 1.63 20.20
CA ALA A 256 3.69 1.27 21.53
C ALA A 256 2.23 0.76 21.52
N MET A 257 1.42 1.30 20.61
CA MET A 257 0.01 0.95 20.38
C MET A 257 -0.17 -0.26 19.44
N MET A 258 0.91 -0.80 18.87
CA MET A 258 0.88 -2.01 18.03
C MET A 258 0.50 -3.26 18.84
N GLY A 259 -0.52 -3.98 18.39
CA GLY A 259 -0.92 -5.27 18.97
C GLY A 259 -0.02 -6.44 18.54
N ASN A 260 0.71 -6.30 17.43
CA ASN A 260 1.69 -7.29 16.97
C ASN A 260 3.00 -7.19 17.77
N LEU A 261 3.28 -8.23 18.56
CA LEU A 261 4.47 -8.30 19.41
C LEU A 261 5.78 -8.41 18.62
N GLY A 262 5.78 -8.97 17.41
CA GLY A 262 7.00 -9.17 16.62
C GLY A 262 7.66 -7.87 16.22
N ALA A 263 6.87 -6.87 15.82
CA ALA A 263 7.37 -5.53 15.51
C ALA A 263 7.77 -4.74 16.77
N LYS A 264 7.10 -5.02 17.90
CA LYS A 264 7.21 -4.26 19.15
C LYS A 264 8.37 -4.71 20.05
N THR A 265 8.55 -6.01 20.23
CA THR A 265 9.48 -6.63 21.20
C THR A 265 10.94 -6.19 21.04
N PRO A 266 11.50 -6.07 19.82
CA PRO A 266 12.89 -5.67 19.65
C PRO A 266 13.20 -4.21 20.04
N VAL A 267 12.18 -3.37 20.24
CA VAL A 267 12.33 -1.94 20.52
C VAL A 267 12.04 -1.67 21.99
N SER A 268 13.06 -1.26 22.73
CA SER A 268 12.92 -0.88 24.14
C SER A 268 12.48 0.58 24.32
N GLY A 269 11.88 0.88 25.48
CA GLY A 269 11.56 2.26 25.87
C GLY A 269 10.47 2.94 25.04
N LEU A 270 9.54 2.17 24.46
CA LEU A 270 8.36 2.69 23.75
C LEU A 270 7.52 3.64 24.61
N MET A 271 6.62 4.40 23.99
CA MET A 271 5.73 5.33 24.71
C MET A 271 5.05 4.63 25.89
N PRO A 272 5.20 5.14 27.13
CA PRO A 272 4.62 4.53 28.32
C PRO A 272 3.10 4.76 28.39
N ASP A 273 2.45 4.12 29.36
CA ASP A 273 1.03 4.26 29.68
C ASP A 273 0.10 3.86 28.51
N VAL A 274 0.50 2.85 27.73
CA VAL A 274 -0.35 2.23 26.71
C VAL A 274 -0.87 0.89 27.22
N HIS A 275 -2.19 0.73 27.28
CA HIS A 275 -2.85 -0.51 27.70
C HIS A 275 -3.72 -1.05 26.55
N PHE A 276 -3.95 -2.36 26.57
CA PHE A 276 -4.63 -3.06 25.48
C PHE A 276 -5.96 -3.65 25.93
N LEU A 277 -7.01 -3.31 25.21
CA LEU A 277 -8.33 -3.93 25.33
C LEU A 277 -8.44 -5.17 24.41
N PRO A 278 -9.26 -6.16 24.78
CA PRO A 278 -9.60 -7.25 23.86
C PRO A 278 -10.40 -6.72 22.66
N PHE A 279 -10.06 -7.19 21.47
CA PHE A 279 -10.84 -6.93 20.25
C PHE A 279 -11.93 -8.01 20.08
N PRO A 280 -13.15 -7.67 19.61
CA PRO A 280 -14.26 -8.61 19.52
C PRO A 280 -14.14 -9.50 18.27
N TYR A 281 -13.08 -10.32 18.24
CA TYR A 281 -12.79 -11.20 17.12
C TYR A 281 -13.54 -12.53 17.24
N ASN A 282 -14.57 -12.72 16.43
CA ASN A 282 -15.44 -13.91 16.55
C ASN A 282 -14.74 -15.25 16.31
N TYR A 283 -13.84 -15.37 15.33
CA TYR A 283 -13.25 -16.67 14.95
C TYR A 283 -12.20 -17.17 15.95
N ARG A 284 -11.40 -16.28 16.55
CA ARG A 284 -10.50 -16.62 17.67
C ARG A 284 -10.80 -15.71 18.86
N HIS A 285 -11.98 -15.92 19.43
CA HIS A 285 -12.49 -15.08 20.50
C HIS A 285 -11.53 -15.00 21.70
N PRO A 286 -11.23 -13.79 22.23
CA PRO A 286 -10.25 -13.61 23.30
C PRO A 286 -10.61 -14.37 24.59
N PHE A 287 -11.88 -14.71 24.77
CA PHE A 287 -12.38 -15.48 25.91
C PHE A 287 -12.87 -16.89 25.55
N GLY A 288 -12.65 -17.36 24.32
CA GLY A 288 -13.09 -18.70 23.88
C GLY A 288 -14.61 -18.87 23.86
N MET A 289 -15.35 -17.79 23.64
CA MET A 289 -16.81 -17.76 23.59
C MET A 289 -17.27 -17.49 22.16
N GLU A 290 -18.52 -17.82 21.84
CA GLU A 290 -19.06 -17.66 20.49
C GLU A 290 -20.25 -16.70 20.47
N GLY A 291 -20.51 -16.15 19.28
CA GLY A 291 -21.70 -15.33 19.00
C GLY A 291 -21.83 -14.10 19.89
N GLU A 292 -23.08 -13.73 20.17
CA GLU A 292 -23.42 -12.51 20.91
C GLU A 292 -22.94 -12.53 22.37
N GLU A 293 -22.85 -13.71 22.98
CA GLU A 293 -22.35 -13.86 24.36
C GLU A 293 -20.87 -13.50 24.45
N GLY A 294 -20.06 -13.97 23.50
CA GLY A 294 -18.65 -13.59 23.40
C GLY A 294 -18.48 -12.08 23.23
N GLU A 295 -19.20 -11.49 22.28
CA GLU A 295 -19.17 -10.04 22.06
C GLU A 295 -19.57 -9.26 23.33
N THR A 296 -20.61 -9.74 24.03
CA THR A 296 -21.04 -9.15 25.31
C THR A 296 -19.95 -9.23 26.37
N ALA A 297 -19.21 -10.34 26.46
CA ALA A 297 -18.10 -10.50 27.39
C ALA A 297 -16.96 -9.52 27.09
N VAL A 298 -16.66 -9.27 25.81
CA VAL A 298 -15.69 -8.26 25.38
C VAL A 298 -16.14 -6.85 25.75
N ILE A 299 -17.39 -6.50 25.46
CA ILE A 299 -17.96 -5.19 25.83
C ILE A 299 -17.90 -4.96 27.35
N ARG A 300 -18.28 -5.96 28.15
CA ARG A 300 -18.19 -5.89 29.62
C ARG A 300 -16.75 -5.73 30.11
N ALA A 301 -15.78 -6.32 29.43
CA ALA A 301 -14.37 -6.12 29.78
C ALA A 301 -13.93 -4.67 29.53
N TRP A 302 -14.46 -4.01 28.48
CA TRP A 302 -14.22 -2.58 28.26
C TRP A 302 -14.86 -1.73 29.34
N GLU A 303 -16.12 -2.00 29.70
CA GLU A 303 -16.83 -1.30 30.78
C GLU A 303 -16.09 -1.43 32.11
N ALA A 304 -15.66 -2.64 32.46
CA ALA A 304 -14.91 -2.87 33.69
C ALA A 304 -13.57 -2.10 33.68
N MET A 305 -12.83 -2.12 32.58
CA MET A 305 -11.56 -1.38 32.50
C MET A 305 -11.74 0.14 32.53
N LEU A 306 -12.83 0.67 31.95
CA LEU A 306 -13.05 2.11 31.82
C LEU A 306 -13.87 2.74 32.95
N GLY A 307 -14.67 1.94 33.64
CA GLY A 307 -15.60 2.40 34.68
C GLY A 307 -15.30 1.92 36.09
N ASP A 308 -14.34 1.03 36.30
CA ASP A 308 -13.88 0.64 37.62
C ASP A 308 -12.67 1.48 38.08
N ASP A 309 -12.83 2.20 39.19
CA ASP A 309 -11.77 2.98 39.82
C ASP A 309 -10.60 2.09 40.29
N GLU A 310 -10.85 0.80 40.51
CA GLU A 310 -9.87 -0.22 40.91
C GLU A 310 -9.36 -1.07 39.72
N SER A 311 -9.66 -0.67 38.47
CA SER A 311 -9.19 -1.35 37.25
C SER A 311 -7.66 -1.38 37.10
N GLY A 312 -6.95 -0.53 37.86
CA GLY A 312 -5.50 -0.36 37.77
C GLY A 312 -5.04 0.48 36.57
N VAL A 313 -5.96 1.04 35.78
CA VAL A 313 -5.64 1.87 34.60
C VAL A 313 -6.11 3.31 34.84
N PRO A 314 -5.20 4.31 34.86
CA PRO A 314 -5.61 5.69 35.03
C PRO A 314 -6.48 6.15 33.85
N LYS A 315 -7.44 7.04 34.13
CA LYS A 315 -8.38 7.57 33.14
C LYS A 315 -7.69 7.94 31.80
N PRO A 316 -8.06 7.31 30.68
CA PRO A 316 -7.40 7.54 29.40
C PRO A 316 -7.56 8.94 28.83
N ALA A 317 -6.51 9.38 28.13
CA ALA A 317 -6.52 10.53 27.24
C ALA A 317 -7.31 10.24 25.96
N CYS A 318 -7.27 8.99 25.48
CA CYS A 318 -8.07 8.52 24.36
C CYS A 318 -8.11 6.99 24.29
N VAL A 319 -9.10 6.48 23.56
CA VAL A 319 -9.11 5.12 23.00
C VAL A 319 -8.81 5.24 21.51
N VAL A 320 -7.85 4.46 21.01
CA VAL A 320 -7.48 4.37 19.59
C VAL A 320 -7.90 3.00 19.05
N VAL A 321 -8.63 2.98 17.93
CA VAL A 321 -9.12 1.73 17.34
C VAL A 321 -9.23 1.81 15.81
N GLU A 322 -8.96 0.70 15.13
CA GLU A 322 -9.40 0.50 13.75
C GLU A 322 -10.81 -0.12 13.78
N ALA A 323 -11.80 0.50 13.13
CA ALA A 323 -13.15 -0.10 13.03
C ALA A 323 -13.11 -1.44 12.27
N ILE A 324 -12.18 -1.58 11.34
CA ILE A 324 -11.79 -2.85 10.72
C ILE A 324 -10.27 -2.96 10.83
N GLN A 325 -9.77 -3.88 11.66
CA GLN A 325 -8.33 -4.10 11.77
C GLN A 325 -7.77 -4.61 10.44
N GLY A 326 -6.83 -3.87 9.83
CA GLY A 326 -6.21 -4.26 8.56
C GLY A 326 -5.17 -5.34 8.76
N GLU A 327 -3.98 -4.95 9.21
CA GLU A 327 -2.82 -5.86 9.39
C GLU A 327 -3.02 -6.86 10.54
N GLY A 328 -3.99 -6.60 11.43
CA GLY A 328 -4.43 -7.55 12.46
C GLY A 328 -5.05 -8.83 11.90
N GLY A 329 -5.48 -8.82 10.63
CA GLY A 329 -6.04 -9.97 9.94
C GLY A 329 -7.35 -9.71 9.21
N VAL A 330 -7.65 -8.45 8.85
CA VAL A 330 -8.92 -8.03 8.24
C VAL A 330 -10.10 -8.42 9.12
N HIS A 331 -10.18 -7.81 10.30
CA HIS A 331 -11.17 -8.13 11.33
C HIS A 331 -12.14 -6.96 11.53
N PRO A 332 -13.35 -7.01 10.95
CA PRO A 332 -14.38 -6.00 11.19
C PRO A 332 -14.92 -6.08 12.60
N MET A 333 -14.98 -4.94 13.29
CA MET A 333 -15.80 -4.81 14.50
C MET A 333 -17.28 -4.77 14.09
N SER A 334 -18.14 -5.46 14.83
CA SER A 334 -19.57 -5.41 14.53
C SER A 334 -20.14 -3.99 14.79
N PRO A 335 -21.23 -3.61 14.09
CA PRO A 335 -21.95 -2.36 14.40
C PRO A 335 -22.37 -2.23 15.86
N ARG A 336 -22.74 -3.35 16.51
CA ARG A 336 -23.12 -3.37 17.93
C ARG A 336 -21.92 -3.02 18.81
N ALA A 337 -20.79 -3.69 18.60
CA ALA A 337 -19.58 -3.45 19.37
C ALA A 337 -19.05 -2.00 19.16
N LEU A 338 -19.12 -1.46 17.95
CA LEU A 338 -18.76 -0.05 17.68
C LEU A 338 -19.67 0.94 18.45
N ARG A 339 -20.98 0.71 18.45
CA ARG A 339 -21.95 1.52 19.22
C ARG A 339 -21.67 1.48 20.71
N GLU A 340 -21.43 0.29 21.25
CA GLU A 340 -21.09 0.13 22.67
C GLU A 340 -19.75 0.80 23.01
N LEU A 341 -18.73 0.68 22.17
CA LEU A 341 -17.46 1.39 22.37
C LEU A 341 -17.66 2.91 22.40
N ARG A 342 -18.46 3.47 21.48
CA ARG A 342 -18.79 4.90 21.46
C ARG A 342 -19.59 5.31 22.69
N ARG A 343 -20.57 4.51 23.12
CA ARG A 343 -21.37 4.76 24.32
C ARG A 343 -20.48 4.83 25.56
N ILE A 344 -19.66 3.80 25.79
CA ILE A 344 -18.77 3.69 26.94
C ILE A 344 -17.76 4.85 26.95
N THR A 345 -17.09 5.12 25.84
CA THR A 345 -16.12 6.25 25.76
C THR A 345 -16.79 7.60 26.06
N ARG A 346 -18.03 7.82 25.61
CA ARG A 346 -18.80 9.04 25.90
C ARG A 346 -19.21 9.15 27.36
N GLU A 347 -19.73 8.08 27.96
CA GLU A 347 -20.13 8.04 29.38
C GLU A 347 -18.96 8.36 30.32
N HIS A 348 -17.75 7.92 29.94
CA HIS A 348 -16.54 8.16 30.71
C HIS A 348 -15.79 9.43 30.32
N ASP A 349 -16.29 10.26 29.40
CA ASP A 349 -15.58 11.46 28.91
C ASP A 349 -14.15 11.11 28.41
N ILE A 350 -14.07 10.13 27.52
CA ILE A 350 -12.83 9.68 26.89
C ILE A 350 -12.96 9.89 25.38
N PRO A 351 -12.05 10.66 24.76
CA PRO A 351 -12.00 10.80 23.31
C PRO A 351 -11.83 9.45 22.59
N LEU A 352 -12.69 9.20 21.60
CA LEU A 352 -12.57 8.08 20.68
C LEU A 352 -11.86 8.51 19.40
N VAL A 353 -10.68 7.96 19.18
CA VAL A 353 -9.87 8.13 17.96
C VAL A 353 -10.08 6.90 17.06
N ILE A 354 -10.59 7.10 15.85
CA ILE A 354 -10.73 6.01 14.88
C ILE A 354 -9.64 6.13 13.82
N ASP A 355 -8.88 5.06 13.69
CA ASP A 355 -7.84 4.86 12.68
C ASP A 355 -8.49 4.38 11.37
N GLU A 356 -8.80 5.32 10.49
CA GLU A 356 -9.35 5.08 9.14
C GLU A 356 -8.24 5.06 8.07
N VAL A 357 -6.97 4.92 8.48
CA VAL A 357 -5.84 4.96 7.54
C VAL A 357 -5.94 3.87 6.47
N GLN A 358 -6.50 2.70 6.78
CA GLN A 358 -6.69 1.60 5.80
C GLN A 358 -8.13 1.43 5.34
N ALA A 359 -9.08 1.51 6.27
CA ALA A 359 -10.48 1.16 6.03
C ALA A 359 -11.31 2.32 5.47
N GLY A 360 -10.81 3.55 5.58
CA GLY A 360 -11.46 4.74 5.06
C GLY A 360 -11.37 4.88 3.54
N PHE A 361 -12.00 5.93 3.03
CA PHE A 361 -12.12 6.25 1.61
C PHE A 361 -12.71 5.10 0.80
N CYS A 362 -13.91 4.66 1.18
CA CYS A 362 -14.73 3.69 0.44
C CYS A 362 -14.19 2.26 0.45
N ARG A 363 -13.10 1.95 1.17
CA ARG A 363 -12.52 0.61 1.19
C ARG A 363 -13.47 -0.43 1.79
N SER A 364 -14.24 -0.04 2.80
CA SER A 364 -15.20 -0.91 3.49
C SER A 364 -16.60 -0.94 2.88
N GLY A 365 -16.85 -0.11 1.85
CA GLY A 365 -18.18 0.10 1.25
C GLY A 365 -18.74 1.50 1.49
N ASP A 366 -18.47 2.07 2.67
CA ASP A 366 -18.81 3.45 3.05
C ASP A 366 -17.56 4.35 3.08
N PHE A 367 -17.73 5.68 3.17
CA PHE A 367 -16.59 6.61 3.19
C PHE A 367 -15.65 6.30 4.35
N PHE A 368 -16.19 6.06 5.54
CA PHE A 368 -15.45 5.60 6.70
C PHE A 368 -16.05 4.31 7.28
N ALA A 369 -15.21 3.42 7.78
CA ALA A 369 -15.67 2.15 8.34
C ALA A 369 -16.47 2.29 9.65
N PHE A 370 -16.30 3.37 10.40
CA PHE A 370 -17.13 3.61 11.58
C PHE A 370 -18.61 3.92 11.25
N GLU A 371 -18.93 4.28 10.00
CA GLU A 371 -20.31 4.55 9.56
C GLU A 371 -21.20 3.30 9.63
N HIS A 372 -20.62 2.10 9.49
CA HIS A 372 -21.34 0.83 9.72
C HIS A 372 -21.94 0.74 11.13
N GLY A 373 -21.35 1.45 12.10
CA GLY A 373 -21.84 1.52 13.48
C GLY A 373 -22.81 2.68 13.73
N ASP A 374 -23.02 3.59 12.78
CA ASP A 374 -23.77 4.85 12.98
C ASP A 374 -23.26 5.64 14.21
N ILE A 375 -21.93 5.76 14.32
CA ILE A 375 -21.26 6.49 15.40
C ILE A 375 -20.49 7.69 14.87
N GLN A 376 -20.32 8.68 15.75
CA GLN A 376 -19.46 9.84 15.51
C GLN A 376 -18.24 9.80 16.46
N PRO A 377 -17.01 9.62 15.95
CA PRO A 377 -15.80 9.67 16.75
C PRO A 377 -15.43 11.10 17.14
N ASP A 378 -14.48 11.25 18.06
CA ASP A 378 -13.95 12.57 18.47
C ASP A 378 -12.76 13.00 17.62
N VAL A 379 -12.03 12.04 17.05
CA VAL A 379 -10.92 12.26 16.10
C VAL A 379 -10.92 11.16 15.05
N VAL A 380 -10.66 11.50 13.78
CA VAL A 380 -10.44 10.52 12.70
C VAL A 380 -9.04 10.70 12.13
N CYS A 381 -8.27 9.61 12.09
CA CYS A 381 -6.96 9.57 11.45
C CYS A 381 -7.08 9.06 10.02
N MET A 382 -6.55 9.82 9.06
CA MET A 382 -6.67 9.54 7.63
C MET A 382 -5.31 9.64 6.93
N SER A 383 -5.04 8.69 6.03
CA SER A 383 -3.85 8.72 5.15
C SER A 383 -4.13 7.82 3.93
N LYS A 384 -3.10 7.18 3.37
CA LYS A 384 -3.20 6.21 2.26
C LYS A 384 -4.08 6.71 1.11
N ALA A 385 -5.29 6.16 0.97
CA ALA A 385 -6.21 6.46 -0.13
C ALA A 385 -6.61 7.94 -0.19
N LEU A 386 -6.54 8.67 0.93
CA LEU A 386 -6.76 10.12 0.97
C LEU A 386 -5.91 10.88 -0.05
N GLY A 387 -4.64 10.48 -0.21
CA GLY A 387 -3.72 11.14 -1.13
C GLY A 387 -3.86 10.68 -2.59
N GLY A 388 -4.77 9.76 -2.90
CA GLY A 388 -4.95 9.22 -4.26
C GLY A 388 -3.68 8.56 -4.79
N GLY A 389 -2.87 7.93 -3.93
CA GLY A 389 -1.55 7.38 -4.27
C GLY A 389 -0.38 8.32 -4.00
N GLN A 390 -0.62 9.58 -3.63
CA GLN A 390 0.42 10.49 -3.14
C GLN A 390 0.54 10.43 -1.61
N PRO A 391 1.74 10.69 -1.04
CA PRO A 391 1.92 10.77 0.40
C PRO A 391 1.09 11.91 1.00
N LEU A 392 0.13 11.57 1.87
CA LEU A 392 -0.69 12.54 2.59
C LEU A 392 -1.25 11.90 3.85
N ALA A 393 -1.30 12.66 4.94
CA ALA A 393 -1.97 12.27 6.17
C ALA A 393 -2.56 13.49 6.86
N VAL A 394 -3.74 13.31 7.44
CA VAL A 394 -4.44 14.34 8.22
C VAL A 394 -5.16 13.70 9.39
N ILE A 395 -5.49 14.52 10.38
CA ILE A 395 -6.50 14.20 11.40
C ILE A 395 -7.62 15.24 11.31
N ALA A 396 -8.85 14.80 11.57
CA ALA A 396 -10.03 15.66 11.66
C ALA A 396 -10.67 15.57 13.05
#